data_AF-A0A5J4RNV9-F1
#
_entry.id   AF-A0A5J4RNV9-F1
#
_cell.length_a   1.000
_cell.length_b   1.000
_cell.length_c   1.000
_cell.angle_alpha   90.00
_cell.angle_beta   90.00
_cell.angle_gamma   90.00
#
_symmetry.space_group_name_H-M   'P 1'
#
loop_
_entity.id
_entity.type
_entity.pdbx_description
1 polymer ?
#
loop_
_entity_poly.entity_id
_entity_poly.type
_entity_poly.pdbx_seq_one_letter_code
_entity_poly.pdbx_strand_id
1 'polypeptide(L)' 'MATTADIKNGMCIDLDGHYYFIVEFLHVKPGKGAAFVRTKLKSVTNGRTIDKTFNAGVKIDEVR' A
#
# COMPACT_ATOMS: atom_id res chain seq x y z
N MET A 1 9.70 -7.28 7.78
CA MET A 1 8.29 -6.90 7.57
C MET A 1 8.22 -5.40 7.63
N ALA A 2 7.87 -4.78 6.51
CA ALA A 2 7.61 -3.35 6.45
C ALA A 2 6.24 -3.07 7.08
N THR A 3 5.98 -1.81 7.40
CA THR A 3 4.65 -1.35 7.82
C THR A 3 4.12 -0.33 6.81
N THR A 4 2.85 0.07 6.94
CA THR A 4 2.32 1.18 6.13
C THR A 4 3.10 2.49 6.27
N ALA A 5 3.92 2.65 7.33
CA ALA A 5 4.78 3.82 7.50
C ALA A 5 6.01 3.79 6.58
N ASP A 6 6.41 2.60 6.10
CA ASP A 6 7.58 2.40 5.25
C ASP A 6 7.24 2.44 3.76
N ILE A 7 5.95 2.59 3.42
CA ILE A 7 5.45 2.69 2.04
C ILE A 7 6.16 3.81 1.28
N LYS A 8 6.59 3.50 0.06
CA LYS A 8 7.16 4.45 -0.90
C LYS A 8 6.62 4.16 -2.30
N ASN A 9 6.54 5.19 -3.13
CA ASN A 9 6.26 5.01 -4.55
C ASN A 9 7.37 4.14 -5.19
N GLY A 10 6.98 3.19 -6.02
CA GLY A 10 7.86 2.19 -6.62
C GLY A 10 8.13 0.96 -5.76
N MET A 11 7.70 0.92 -4.50
CA MET A 11 7.80 -0.28 -3.65
C MET A 11 6.94 -1.41 -4.22
N CYS A 12 7.49 -2.61 -4.31
CA CYS A 12 6.76 -3.82 -4.65
C CYS A 12 6.25 -4.51 -3.38
N ILE A 13 4.98 -4.88 -3.37
CA ILE A 13 4.33 -5.55 -2.23
C ILE A 13 3.65 -6.83 -2.71
N ASP A 14 3.64 -7.85 -1.85
CA ASP A 14 2.77 -9.00 -1.98
C ASP A 14 1.43 -8.71 -1.32
N LEU A 15 0.36 -8.93 -2.07
CA LEU A 15 -1.00 -8.77 -1.63
C LEU A 15 -1.79 -10.02 -2.02
N ASP A 16 -2.05 -10.89 -1.05
CA ASP A 16 -2.83 -12.12 -1.23
C ASP A 16 -2.25 -13.04 -2.33
N GLY A 17 -0.92 -13.09 -2.48
CA GLY A 17 -0.21 -13.88 -3.50
C GLY A 17 -0.06 -13.15 -4.85
N HIS A 18 -0.45 -11.89 -4.93
CA HIS A 18 -0.34 -11.06 -6.12
C HIS A 18 0.60 -9.87 -5.88
N TYR A 19 1.51 -9.66 -6.83
CA TYR A 19 2.49 -8.58 -6.73
C TYR A 19 1.96 -7.26 -7.30
N TYR A 20 2.18 -6.18 -6.55
CA TYR A 20 1.80 -4.83 -6.93
C TYR A 20 2.92 -3.83 -6.65
N PHE A 21 3.09 -2.88 -7.57
CA PHE A 21 3.86 -1.67 -7.31
C PHE A 21 2.97 -0.58 -6.73
N ILE A 22 3.43 0.09 -5.68
CA ILE A 22 2.79 1.29 -5.16
C ILE A 22 3.09 2.45 -6.10
N VAL A 23 2.06 2.97 -6.76
CA VAL A 23 2.19 4.11 -7.68
C VAL A 23 2.09 5.42 -6.91
N GLU A 24 1.15 5.49 -5.98
CA GLU A 24 0.81 6.67 -5.20
C GLU A 24 0.27 6.23 -3.85
N PHE A 25 0.52 7.02 -2.80
CA PHE A 25 -0.10 6.83 -1.51
C PHE A 25 -0.42 8.16 -0.83
N LEU A 26 -1.43 8.14 0.04
CA LEU A 26 -1.85 9.26 0.86
C LEU A 26 -2.10 8.77 2.29
N HIS A 27 -1.31 9.28 3.24
CA HIS A 27 -1.55 9.07 4.66
C HIS A 27 -2.55 10.11 5.17
N VAL A 28 -3.70 9.64 5.67
CA VAL A 28 -4.76 10.47 6.22
C VAL A 28 -4.84 10.27 7.73
N LYS A 29 -4.78 11.38 8.48
CA LYS A 29 -5.04 11.44 9.92
C LYS A 29 -6.33 12.23 10.15
N PRO A 30 -7.49 11.57 10.30
CA PRO A 30 -8.74 12.28 10.51
C PRO A 30 -8.76 12.94 11.89
N GLY A 31 -9.44 14.08 12.03
CA GLY A 31 -9.58 14.75 13.34
C GLY A 31 -10.30 13.90 14.40
N LYS A 32 -11.11 12.93 13.96
CA LYS A 32 -11.75 11.90 14.78
C LYS A 32 -11.69 10.56 14.05
N GLY A 33 -11.08 9.54 14.67
CA GLY A 33 -10.95 8.18 14.10
C GLY A 33 -9.50 7.71 13.94
N ALA A 34 -9.32 6.48 13.47
CA ALA A 34 -7.99 5.91 13.23
C ALA A 34 -7.37 6.44 11.94
N ALA A 35 -6.04 6.58 11.93
CA ALA A 35 -5.29 6.95 10.73
C ALA A 35 -5.27 5.80 9.72
N PHE A 36 -5.23 6.14 8.43
CA PHE A 36 -5.20 5.17 7.34
C PHE A 36 -4.37 5.68 6.16
N VAL A 37 -3.90 4.76 5.33
CA VAL A 37 -3.13 5.04 4.12
C VAL A 37 -3.94 4.56 2.92
N ARG A 38 -4.31 5.49 2.04
CA ARG A 38 -4.85 5.15 0.72
C ARG A 38 -3.71 4.92 -0.23
N THR A 39 -3.77 3.86 -1.02
CA THR A 39 -2.74 3.51 -1.99
C THR A 39 -3.37 3.24 -3.34
N LYS A 40 -2.66 3.65 -4.39
CA LYS A 40 -2.91 3.24 -5.76
C LYS A 40 -1.85 2.21 -6.13
N LEU A 41 -2.29 1.01 -6.42
CA LEU A 41 -1.45 -0.16 -6.65
C LEU A 41 -1.54 -0.55 -8.13
N LYS A 42 -0.40 -0.78 -8.78
CA LYS A 42 -0.35 -1.30 -10.15
C LYS A 42 0.14 -2.73 -10.14
N SER A 43 -0.67 -3.64 -10.68
CA SER A 43 -0.32 -5.05 -10.74
C SER A 43 0.90 -5.28 -11.63
N VAL A 44 1.82 -6.12 -11.16
CA VAL A 44 3.01 -6.51 -11.93
C VAL A 44 2.64 -7.41 -13.11
N THR A 45 1.62 -8.26 -12.95
CA THR A 45 1.28 -9.29 -13.95
C THR A 45 0.48 -8.76 -15.12
N ASN A 46 -0.50 -7.90 -14.87
CA ASN A 46 -1.43 -7.41 -15.90
C ASN A 46 -1.41 -5.87 -16.07
N GLY A 47 -0.62 -5.14 -15.29
CA GLY A 47 -0.51 -3.68 -15.38
C GLY A 47 -1.76 -2.91 -14.93
N ARG A 48 -2.81 -3.60 -14.46
CA ARG A 48 -4.05 -2.97 -13.97
C ARG A 48 -3.77 -2.23 -12.68
N THR A 49 -4.34 -1.03 -12.58
CA THR A 49 -4.30 -0.22 -11.37
C THR A 49 -5.55 -0.46 -10.52
N ILE A 50 -5.37 -0.59 -9.21
CA ILE A 50 -6.43 -0.72 -8.21
C ILE A 50 -6.16 0.22 -7.05
N ASP A 51 -7.21 0.66 -6.36
CA ASP A 51 -7.10 1.44 -5.14
C ASP A 51 -7.32 0.54 -3.92
N LYS A 52 -6.41 0.59 -2.94
CA LYS A 52 -6.53 -0.15 -1.67
C LYS A 52 -6.21 0.76 -0.49
N THR A 53 -7.03 0.68 0.56
CA THR A 53 -6.83 1.43 1.79
C THR A 53 -6.36 0.49 2.89
N PHE A 54 -5.31 0.88 3.59
CA PHE A 54 -4.76 0.15 4.74
C PHE A 54 -4.93 1.00 6.00
N ASN A 55 -5.21 0.36 7.13
CA ASN A 55 -5.11 1.04 8.42
C ASN A 55 -3.64 1.37 8.71
N ALA A 56 -3.37 2.51 9.32
CA ALA A 56 -2.01 2.89 9.67
C ALA A 56 -1.41 1.89 10.67
N GLY A 57 -0.14 1.52 10.48
CA GLY A 57 0.59 0.56 11.32
C GLY A 57 0.40 -0.90 10.94
N VAL A 58 -0.38 -1.21 9.90
CA VAL A 58 -0.52 -2.58 9.38
C VAL A 58 0.79 -3.05 8.76
N LYS A 59 1.10 -4.34 8.96
CA LYS A 59 2.27 -4.99 8.36
C LYS A 59 2.05 -5.19 6.86
N ILE A 60 3.12 -5.00 6.10
CA ILE A 60 3.17 -5.17 4.66
C ILE A 60 4.37 -6.06 4.33
N ASP A 61 4.12 -6.99 3.42
CA ASP A 61 5.13 -7.89 2.90
C ASP A 61 5.76 -7.23 1.66
N GLU A 62 6.88 -6.54 1.90
CA GLU A 62 7.73 -5.98 0.85
C GLU A 62 8.42 -7.11 0.09
N VAL A 63 8.34 -7.07 -1.24
CA VAL A 63 9.03 -8.00 -2.13
C VAL A 63 10.26 -7.27 -2.68
N ARG A 64 11.45 -7.76 -2.37
CA ARG A 64 12.73 -7.24 -2.84
C ARG A 64 13.33 -8.11 -3.94
#